data_AF-A0A6A5VI12-F1
#
_entry.id   AF-A0A6A5VI12-F1
#
_cell.length_a   1.000
_cell.length_b   1.000
_cell.length_c   1.000
_cell.angle_alpha   90.00
_cell.angle_beta   90.00
_cell.angle_gamma   90.00
#
_symmetry.space_group_name_H-M   'P 1'
#
loop_
_entity.id
_entity.type
_entity.pdbx_description
1 polymer ?
#
loop_
_entity_poly.entity_id
_entity_poly.type
_entity_poly.pdbx_seq_one_letter_code
_entity_poly.pdbx_strand_id
1 'polypeptide(L)'
;CIDKSSSAELTEAINSMFRWYQKAAACCAYLDDATLGSESACDDTIEDLLRWSRWFTRGWTLQELIAPNEVHFYDSLWKPMGTRTALGTCIADITSINSEILTTPRATARTSIHSLLSEKSVARRMAWTAHRKTTRPEDIAYCLLGLFDIHMPLIYGEGTKKAFARLQIEILRDSTDQSILAW
;
A
#
# COMPACT_ATOMS: atom_id res chain seq x y z
N CYS A 1 13.49 8.57 -10.49
CA CYS A 1 13.46 9.28 -9.19
C CYS A 1 12.48 10.43 -9.30
N ILE A 2 11.75 10.72 -8.23
CA ILE A 2 10.88 11.91 -8.14
C ILE A 2 11.74 13.06 -7.60
N ASP A 3 11.78 14.19 -8.30
CA ASP A 3 12.37 15.39 -7.74
C ASP A 3 11.49 15.94 -6.61
N LYS A 4 11.99 15.85 -5.38
CA LYS A 4 11.29 16.34 -4.18
C LYS A 4 11.48 17.84 -3.97
N SER A 5 12.33 18.50 -4.77
CA SER A 5 12.58 19.94 -4.70
C SER A 5 11.53 20.76 -5.48
N SER A 6 10.90 20.14 -6.49
CA SER A 6 9.80 20.72 -7.25
C SER A 6 8.45 20.30 -6.65
N SER A 7 7.70 21.25 -6.08
CA SER A 7 6.38 20.97 -5.50
C SER A 7 5.34 20.51 -6.55
N ALA A 8 5.47 21.01 -7.78
CA ALA A 8 4.63 20.61 -8.90
C ALA A 8 4.91 19.16 -9.32
N GLU A 9 6.19 18.80 -9.51
CA GLU A 9 6.58 17.43 -9.87
C GLU A 9 6.23 16.44 -8.75
N LEU A 10 6.45 16.82 -7.49
CA LEU A 10 6.06 15.99 -6.34
C LEU A 10 4.56 15.72 -6.31
N THR A 11 3.74 16.74 -6.62
CA THR A 11 2.28 16.61 -6.67
C THR A 11 1.84 15.72 -7.83
N GLU A 12 2.38 15.94 -9.03
CA GLU A 12 2.09 15.11 -10.19
C GLU A 12 2.48 13.65 -9.94
N ALA A 13 3.66 13.44 -9.37
CA ALA A 13 4.18 12.12 -9.08
C ALA A 13 3.29 11.37 -8.09
N ILE A 14 2.96 11.95 -6.95
CA ILE A 14 2.11 11.30 -5.94
C ILE A 14 0.72 10.97 -6.48
N ASN A 15 0.09 11.87 -7.25
CA ASN A 15 -1.20 11.59 -7.87
C ASN A 15 -1.10 10.52 -8.97
N SER A 16 0.10 10.25 -9.50
CA SER A 16 0.35 9.24 -10.55
C SER A 16 0.92 7.91 -10.03
N MET A 17 1.41 7.86 -8.79
CA MET A 17 2.18 6.75 -8.22
C MET A 17 1.46 5.41 -8.34
N PHE A 18 0.17 5.36 -8.00
CA PHE A 18 -0.62 4.13 -8.10
C PHE A 18 -0.67 3.60 -9.53
N ARG A 19 -0.88 4.48 -10.50
CA ARG A 19 -0.91 4.13 -11.92
C ARG A 19 0.46 3.67 -12.42
N TRP A 20 1.54 4.27 -11.94
CA TRP A 20 2.90 3.84 -12.28
C TRP A 20 3.17 2.42 -11.76
N TYR A 21 2.80 2.14 -10.51
CA TYR A 21 2.89 0.80 -9.94
C TYR A 21 2.02 -0.21 -10.70
N GLN A 22 0.79 0.14 -11.05
CA GLN A 22 -0.10 -0.72 -11.83
C GLN A 22 0.48 -1.07 -13.22
N LYS A 23 1.22 -0.15 -13.84
CA LYS A 23 1.85 -0.34 -15.15
C LYS A 23 3.24 -0.98 -15.08
N ALA A 24 3.82 -1.15 -13.89
CA ALA A 24 5.10 -1.82 -13.74
C ALA A 24 4.96 -3.30 -14.14
N ALA A 25 5.97 -3.83 -14.83
CA ALA A 25 6.02 -5.25 -15.16
C ALA A 25 6.10 -6.11 -13.89
N ALA A 26 6.94 -5.70 -12.95
CA ALA A 26 7.05 -6.27 -11.62
C ALA A 26 7.53 -5.19 -10.62
N CYS A 27 7.20 -5.37 -9.35
CA CYS A 27 7.74 -4.57 -8.25
C CYS A 27 8.56 -5.46 -7.30
N CYS A 28 9.75 -5.01 -6.95
CA CYS A 28 10.60 -5.70 -5.97
C CYS A 28 10.48 -5.00 -4.62
N ALA A 29 10.02 -5.71 -3.60
CA ALA A 29 10.00 -5.27 -2.22
C ALA A 29 11.23 -5.83 -1.51
N TYR A 30 12.16 -4.94 -1.17
CA TYR A 30 13.36 -5.27 -0.41
C TYR A 30 13.12 -5.00 1.08
N LEU A 31 13.29 -6.03 1.91
CA LEU A 31 13.05 -6.02 3.35
C LEU A 31 14.41 -5.96 4.05
N ASP A 32 14.85 -4.74 4.37
CA ASP A 32 16.16 -4.48 4.98
C ASP A 32 16.30 -5.03 6.41
N ASP A 33 15.18 -5.35 7.04
CA ASP A 33 15.06 -5.88 8.40
C ASP A 33 14.67 -7.36 8.47
N ALA A 34 14.70 -8.07 7.34
CA ALA A 34 14.51 -9.52 7.27
C ALA A 34 15.79 -10.21 6.77
N THR A 35 16.14 -11.37 7.35
CA THR A 35 17.30 -12.17 6.89
C THR A 35 16.94 -13.65 6.91
N LEU A 36 16.90 -14.29 5.74
CA LEU A 36 16.60 -15.72 5.64
C LEU A 36 17.78 -16.59 6.10
N GLY A 37 17.49 -17.52 7.01
CA GLY A 37 18.47 -18.47 7.55
C GLY A 37 19.48 -17.80 8.48
N SER A 38 19.04 -16.87 9.32
CA SER A 38 19.92 -16.30 10.35
C SER A 38 20.41 -17.42 11.27
N GLU A 39 21.70 -17.42 11.64
CA GLU A 39 22.30 -18.42 12.54
C GLU A 39 21.80 -18.30 14.00
N SER A 40 20.83 -17.43 14.25
CA SER A 40 20.17 -17.27 15.55
C SER A 40 19.25 -18.46 15.79
N ALA A 41 19.23 -19.00 17.01
CA ALA A 41 18.68 -20.31 17.39
C ALA A 41 17.17 -20.56 17.17
N CYS A 42 16.45 -19.67 16.48
CA CYS A 42 15.08 -19.87 16.00
C CYS A 42 15.08 -19.92 14.47
N ASP A 43 14.57 -21.02 13.91
CA ASP A 43 14.35 -21.19 12.47
C ASP A 43 13.15 -20.32 12.07
N ASP A 44 13.36 -19.00 12.02
CA ASP A 44 12.30 -18.03 11.73
C ASP A 44 11.73 -18.33 10.34
N THR A 45 10.42 -18.57 10.28
CA THR A 45 9.75 -18.82 9.01
C THR A 45 9.68 -17.52 8.19
N ILE A 46 9.47 -17.63 6.88
CA ILE A 46 9.20 -16.45 6.03
C ILE A 46 8.02 -15.63 6.62
N GLU A 47 7.01 -16.30 7.17
CA GLU A 47 5.85 -15.65 7.77
C GLU A 47 6.22 -14.79 8.97
N ASP A 48 7.12 -15.28 9.83
CA ASP A 48 7.65 -14.52 10.97
C ASP A 48 8.43 -13.28 10.50
N LEU A 49 9.30 -13.45 9.50
CA LEU A 49 10.07 -12.35 8.92
C LEU A 49 9.17 -11.27 8.31
N LEU A 50 8.09 -11.66 7.61
CA LEU A 50 7.12 -10.72 7.07
C LEU A 50 6.36 -9.99 8.19
N ARG A 51 5.95 -10.70 9.24
CA ARG A 51 5.18 -10.14 10.36
C ARG A 51 5.95 -9.03 11.08
N TRP A 52 7.26 -9.18 11.22
CA TRP A 52 8.10 -8.22 11.94
C TRP A 52 8.74 -7.16 11.05
N SER A 53 8.67 -7.30 9.73
CA SER A 53 9.25 -6.31 8.83
C SER A 53 8.50 -4.97 8.90
N ARG A 54 9.27 -3.89 9.06
CA ARG A 54 8.76 -2.51 9.03
C ARG A 54 8.16 -2.17 7.68
N TRP A 55 8.48 -2.90 6.60
CA TRP A 55 7.91 -2.65 5.28
C TRP A 55 6.38 -2.63 5.30
N PHE A 56 5.72 -3.52 6.06
CA PHE A 56 4.26 -3.56 6.18
C PHE A 56 3.67 -2.44 7.06
N THR A 57 4.51 -1.75 7.83
CA THR A 57 4.11 -0.62 8.68
C THR A 57 4.30 0.74 8.00
N ARG A 58 4.91 0.83 6.81
CA ARG A 58 5.13 2.11 6.13
C ARG A 58 3.88 2.52 5.34
N GLY A 59 3.49 3.80 5.37
CA GLY A 59 2.28 4.25 4.65
C GLY A 59 2.30 3.98 3.14
N TRP A 60 3.38 4.40 2.47
CA TRP A 60 3.50 4.33 1.00
C TRP A 60 3.60 2.91 0.43
N THR A 61 4.10 1.95 1.23
CA THR A 61 4.19 0.56 0.77
C THR A 61 2.81 -0.08 0.58
N LEU A 62 1.73 0.56 1.04
CA LEU A 62 0.36 0.14 0.76
C LEU A 62 0.06 0.15 -0.74
N GLN A 63 0.43 1.23 -1.43
CA GLN A 63 0.26 1.31 -2.89
C GLN A 63 1.23 0.37 -3.61
N GLU A 64 2.46 0.24 -3.12
CA GLU A 64 3.46 -0.70 -3.66
C GLU A 64 2.99 -2.16 -3.56
N LEU A 65 2.21 -2.49 -2.52
CA LEU A 65 1.65 -3.82 -2.34
C LEU A 65 0.40 -4.07 -3.21
N ILE A 66 -0.49 -3.07 -3.25
CA ILE A 66 -1.83 -3.22 -3.84
C ILE A 66 -1.83 -2.94 -5.34
N ALA A 67 -1.11 -1.95 -5.85
CA ALA A 67 -1.25 -1.51 -7.23
C ALA A 67 -0.62 -2.44 -8.28
N PRO A 68 0.62 -2.97 -8.12
CA PRO A 68 1.32 -3.72 -9.18
C PRO A 68 0.78 -5.12 -9.41
N ASN A 69 0.73 -5.58 -10.65
CA ASN A 69 0.29 -6.95 -10.96
C ASN A 69 1.15 -8.03 -10.27
N GLU A 70 2.47 -7.82 -10.23
CA GLU A 70 3.44 -8.73 -9.63
C GLU A 70 4.31 -8.00 -8.59
N VAL A 71 4.48 -8.63 -7.43
CA VAL A 71 5.35 -8.15 -6.36
C VAL A 71 6.20 -9.30 -5.85
N HIS A 72 7.52 -9.12 -5.84
CA HIS A 72 8.51 -10.08 -5.39
C HIS A 72 9.18 -9.57 -4.12
N PHE A 73 9.21 -10.39 -3.08
CA PHE A 73 9.84 -10.07 -1.81
C PHE A 73 11.26 -10.61 -1.76
N TYR A 74 12.17 -9.78 -1.29
CA TYR A 74 13.58 -10.11 -1.09
C TYR A 74 14.01 -9.70 0.31
N ASP A 75 14.87 -10.49 0.93
CA ASP A 75 15.46 -10.19 2.23
C ASP A 75 16.62 -9.18 2.10
N SER A 76 17.26 -8.87 3.23
CA SER A 76 18.41 -7.94 3.31
C SER A 76 19.65 -8.39 2.52
N LEU A 77 19.72 -9.66 2.13
CA LEU A 77 20.79 -10.24 1.31
C LEU A 77 20.36 -10.45 -0.15
N TRP A 78 19.24 -9.87 -0.56
CA TRP A 78 18.62 -10.07 -1.88
C TRP A 78 18.23 -11.52 -2.18
N LYS A 79 18.02 -12.35 -1.15
CA LYS A 79 17.49 -13.70 -1.32
C LYS A 79 15.97 -13.63 -1.55
N PRO A 80 15.44 -14.37 -2.52
CA PRO A 80 14.00 -14.38 -2.79
C PRO A 80 13.24 -15.03 -1.62
N MET A 81 12.24 -14.32 -1.10
CA MET A 81 11.34 -14.80 -0.04
C MET A 81 10.03 -15.36 -0.61
N GLY A 82 9.60 -14.87 -1.77
CA GLY A 82 8.37 -15.31 -2.43
C GLY A 82 7.66 -14.17 -3.15
N THR A 83 6.50 -14.47 -3.75
CA THR A 83 5.65 -13.48 -4.42
C THR A 83 4.48 -13.09 -3.52
N ARG A 84 3.92 -11.89 -3.72
CA ARG A 84 2.69 -11.45 -3.03
C ARG A 84 1.54 -12.44 -3.20
N THR A 85 1.39 -13.06 -4.37
CA THR A 85 0.35 -14.06 -4.61
C THR A 85 0.58 -15.33 -3.80
N ALA A 86 1.82 -15.82 -3.72
CA ALA A 86 2.17 -16.99 -2.92
C ALA A 86 2.05 -16.74 -1.41
N LEU A 87 2.43 -15.53 -0.96
CA LEU A 87 2.44 -15.12 0.44
C LEU A 87 1.14 -14.40 0.86
N GLY A 88 0.13 -14.38 -0.02
CA GLY A 88 -1.01 -13.47 0.09
C GLY A 88 -1.87 -13.69 1.34
N THR A 89 -2.01 -14.93 1.80
CA THR A 89 -2.74 -15.26 3.03
C THR A 89 -2.02 -14.69 4.26
N CYS A 90 -0.72 -14.96 4.39
CA CYS A 90 0.10 -14.41 5.48
C CYS A 90 0.11 -12.86 5.47
N ILE A 91 0.27 -12.25 4.29
CA ILE A 91 0.25 -10.79 4.16
C ILE A 91 -1.14 -10.22 4.50
N ALA A 92 -2.23 -10.92 4.16
CA ALA A 92 -3.59 -10.51 4.53
C ALA A 92 -3.75 -10.44 6.06
N ASP A 93 -3.22 -11.44 6.78
CA ASP A 93 -3.28 -11.47 8.25
C ASP A 93 -2.48 -10.33 8.89
N ILE A 94 -1.33 -9.98 8.31
CA ILE A 94 -0.48 -8.87 8.80
C ILE A 94 -1.14 -7.51 8.53
N THR A 95 -1.74 -7.33 7.37
CA THR A 95 -2.16 -6.00 6.86
C THR A 95 -3.65 -5.73 6.96
N SER A 96 -4.46 -6.74 7.29
CA SER A 96 -5.94 -6.72 7.20
C SER A 96 -6.50 -6.45 5.79
N ILE A 97 -5.65 -6.45 4.76
CA ILE A 97 -6.07 -6.38 3.36
C ILE A 97 -6.77 -7.68 3.01
N ASN A 98 -7.89 -7.60 2.29
CA ASN A 98 -8.63 -8.79 1.87
C ASN A 98 -7.73 -9.71 1.03
N SER A 99 -7.67 -10.99 1.40
CA SER A 99 -6.77 -11.97 0.77
C SER A 99 -6.95 -12.05 -0.73
N GLU A 100 -8.19 -11.95 -1.24
CA GLU A 100 -8.50 -11.94 -2.68
C GLU A 100 -7.76 -10.82 -3.45
N ILE A 101 -7.51 -9.67 -2.84
CA ILE A 101 -6.75 -8.58 -3.47
C ILE A 101 -5.30 -9.01 -3.67
N LEU A 102 -4.76 -9.81 -2.74
CA LEU A 102 -3.37 -10.26 -2.69
C LEU A 102 -3.12 -11.54 -3.49
N THR A 103 -4.07 -12.47 -3.47
CA THR A 103 -3.94 -13.80 -4.06
C THR A 103 -4.45 -13.89 -5.51
N THR A 104 -5.28 -12.96 -5.97
CA THR A 104 -5.76 -12.99 -7.36
C THR A 104 -4.61 -12.71 -8.33
N PRO A 105 -4.29 -13.63 -9.27
CA PRO A 105 -3.28 -13.39 -10.30
C PRO A 105 -3.79 -12.37 -11.30
N ARG A 106 -3.26 -11.14 -11.25
CA ARG A 106 -3.78 -10.02 -12.06
C ARG A 106 -3.29 -9.98 -13.50
N ALA A 107 -2.16 -10.64 -13.79
CA ALA A 107 -1.64 -10.73 -15.15
C ALA A 107 -2.59 -11.50 -16.10
N THR A 108 -3.43 -12.39 -15.56
CA THR A 108 -4.34 -13.26 -16.33
C THR A 108 -5.81 -13.04 -15.97
N ALA A 109 -6.11 -12.33 -14.89
CA ALA A 109 -7.49 -12.04 -14.49
C ALA A 109 -8.14 -11.00 -15.43
N ARG A 110 -9.44 -11.17 -15.66
CA ARG A 110 -10.29 -10.18 -16.35
C ARG A 110 -10.67 -8.99 -15.46
N THR A 111 -10.48 -9.12 -14.15
CA THR A 111 -10.91 -8.13 -13.15
C THR A 111 -9.76 -7.16 -12.86
N SER A 112 -10.02 -5.87 -13.05
CA SER A 112 -9.05 -4.81 -12.72
C SER A 112 -8.92 -4.63 -11.20
N ILE A 113 -7.77 -4.10 -10.74
CA ILE A 113 -7.60 -3.77 -9.32
C ILE A 113 -8.63 -2.74 -8.84
N HIS A 114 -9.02 -1.79 -9.69
CA HIS A 114 -10.07 -0.82 -9.35
C HIS A 114 -11.43 -1.49 -9.09
N SER A 115 -11.77 -2.53 -9.86
CA SER A 115 -12.99 -3.32 -9.61
C SER A 115 -12.94 -3.99 -8.23
N LEU A 116 -11.84 -4.70 -7.92
CA LEU A 116 -11.66 -5.35 -6.62
C LEU A 116 -11.69 -4.36 -5.44
N LEU A 117 -11.13 -3.16 -5.62
CA LEU A 117 -11.17 -2.11 -4.61
C LEU A 117 -12.56 -1.50 -4.45
N SER A 118 -13.32 -1.34 -5.54
CA SER A 118 -14.68 -0.79 -5.52
C SER A 118 -15.69 -1.69 -4.80
N GLU A 119 -15.43 -3.00 -4.77
CA GLU A 119 -16.22 -3.98 -4.01
C GLU A 119 -15.98 -3.90 -2.49
N LYS A 120 -15.00 -3.10 -2.04
CA LYS A 120 -14.70 -2.89 -0.62
C LYS A 120 -15.23 -1.55 -0.17
N SER A 121 -15.87 -1.57 1.00
CA SER A 121 -16.36 -0.37 1.64
C SER A 121 -15.22 0.62 1.87
N VAL A 122 -15.58 1.91 1.89
CA VAL A 122 -14.66 3.00 2.19
C VAL A 122 -13.97 2.74 3.52
N ALA A 123 -14.73 2.38 4.57
CA ALA A 123 -14.14 2.05 5.88
C ALA A 123 -13.09 0.97 5.79
N ARG A 124 -13.36 -0.11 5.05
CA ARG A 124 -12.43 -1.24 4.94
C ARG A 124 -11.13 -0.81 4.27
N ARG A 125 -11.22 -0.02 3.20
CA ARG A 125 -10.03 0.51 2.50
C ARG A 125 -9.25 1.49 3.37
N MET A 126 -9.93 2.36 4.11
CA MET A 126 -9.28 3.28 5.05
C MET A 126 -8.57 2.53 6.19
N ALA A 127 -9.19 1.48 6.73
CA ALA A 127 -8.64 0.67 7.81
C ALA A 127 -7.27 0.03 7.48
N TRP A 128 -6.93 -0.18 6.20
CA TRP A 128 -5.62 -0.70 5.78
C TRP A 128 -4.44 0.24 6.10
N THR A 129 -4.73 1.47 6.54
CA THR A 129 -3.73 2.43 7.02
C THR A 129 -3.63 2.51 8.54
N ALA A 130 -4.50 1.85 9.30
CA ALA A 130 -4.61 2.03 10.75
C ALA A 130 -3.32 1.73 11.52
N HIS A 131 -2.53 0.76 11.06
CA HIS A 131 -1.25 0.38 11.68
C HIS A 131 -0.03 0.93 10.94
N ARG A 132 -0.25 1.77 9.92
CA ARG A 132 0.82 2.33 9.11
C ARG A 132 1.31 3.66 9.66
N LYS A 133 2.59 3.94 9.45
CA LYS A 133 3.30 5.14 9.89
C LYS A 133 3.92 5.84 8.69
N THR A 134 3.93 7.16 8.75
CA THR A 134 4.53 8.02 7.71
C THR A 134 5.48 9.03 8.34
N THR A 135 6.51 9.42 7.58
CA THR A 135 7.47 10.45 8.02
C THR A 135 6.81 11.82 8.04
N ARG A 136 6.06 12.16 6.99
CA ARG A 136 5.22 13.36 6.97
C ARG A 136 3.83 13.03 7.48
N PRO A 137 3.27 13.82 8.39
CA PRO A 137 1.98 13.53 9.00
C PRO A 137 0.82 13.53 8.01
N GLU A 138 0.93 14.20 6.87
CA GLU A 138 -0.10 14.25 5.81
C GLU A 138 -0.07 13.00 4.90
N ASP A 139 1.09 12.35 4.78
CA ASP A 139 1.27 11.21 3.88
C ASP A 139 0.39 10.01 4.25
N ILE A 140 -0.09 9.92 5.49
CA ILE A 140 -1.03 8.89 5.91
C ILE A 140 -2.39 9.01 5.16
N ALA A 141 -2.76 10.22 4.75
CA ALA A 141 -3.89 10.46 3.87
C ALA A 141 -3.45 10.33 2.40
N TYR A 142 -2.30 10.87 2.03
CA TYR A 142 -1.87 10.87 0.63
C TYR A 142 -1.52 9.47 0.10
N CYS A 143 -1.09 8.54 0.96
CA CYS A 143 -0.87 7.16 0.55
C CYS A 143 -2.17 6.41 0.21
N LEU A 144 -3.35 6.98 0.50
CA LEU A 144 -4.65 6.41 0.13
C LEU A 144 -5.18 6.90 -1.23
N LEU A 145 -4.63 7.97 -1.81
CA LEU A 145 -5.19 8.60 -3.01
C LEU A 145 -5.42 7.61 -4.15
N GLY A 146 -4.42 6.79 -4.44
CA GLY A 146 -4.50 5.76 -5.47
C GLY A 146 -5.54 4.66 -5.21
N LEU A 147 -5.79 4.33 -3.94
CA LEU A 147 -6.78 3.31 -3.56
C LEU A 147 -8.22 3.79 -3.78
N PHE A 148 -8.42 5.11 -3.78
CA PHE A 148 -9.70 5.75 -4.00
C PHE A 148 -9.81 6.43 -5.38
N ASP A 149 -8.77 6.34 -6.21
CA ASP A 149 -8.67 7.03 -7.50
C ASP A 149 -8.86 8.57 -7.40
N ILE A 150 -8.38 9.16 -6.31
CA ILE A 150 -8.55 10.59 -6.01
C ILE A 150 -7.32 11.37 -6.46
N HIS A 151 -7.59 12.55 -7.02
CA HIS A 151 -6.58 13.55 -7.33
C HIS A 151 -6.82 14.80 -6.49
N MET A 152 -5.82 15.23 -5.71
CA MET A 152 -5.92 16.46 -4.91
C MET A 152 -4.55 17.12 -4.66
N PRO A 153 -4.50 18.44 -4.43
CA PRO A 153 -3.26 19.14 -4.09
C PRO A 153 -2.62 18.64 -2.79
N LEU A 154 -1.30 18.47 -2.79
CA LEU A 154 -0.55 18.12 -1.59
C LEU A 154 -0.13 19.39 -0.84
N ILE A 155 -0.56 19.53 0.41
CA ILE A 155 -0.28 20.69 1.25
C ILE A 155 0.49 20.22 2.48
N TYR A 156 1.80 20.07 2.33
CA TYR A 156 2.67 19.73 3.45
C TYR A 156 2.73 20.87 4.48
N GLY A 157 2.51 20.55 5.75
CA GLY A 157 2.34 21.52 6.83
C GLY A 157 0.87 21.77 7.20
N GLU A 158 -0.10 21.24 6.46
CA GLU A 158 -1.52 21.33 6.85
C GLU A 158 -1.86 20.43 8.05
N GLY A 159 -1.03 19.41 8.30
CA GLY A 159 -1.19 18.43 9.36
C GLY A 159 -2.20 17.34 9.02
N THR A 160 -2.07 16.19 9.71
CA THR A 160 -2.85 14.97 9.46
C THR A 160 -4.36 15.20 9.39
N LYS A 161 -4.92 15.96 10.33
CA LYS A 161 -6.38 16.17 10.43
C LYS A 161 -6.95 16.87 9.20
N LYS A 162 -6.26 17.90 8.68
CA LYS A 162 -6.73 18.64 7.50
C LYS A 162 -6.55 17.83 6.23
N ALA A 163 -5.41 17.15 6.08
CA ALA A 163 -5.17 16.27 4.95
C ALA A 163 -6.22 15.15 4.87
N PHE A 164 -6.54 14.49 5.98
CA PHE A 164 -7.59 13.47 6.05
C PHE A 164 -8.99 14.03 5.79
N ALA A 165 -9.33 15.19 6.34
CA ALA A 165 -10.64 15.81 6.10
C ALA A 165 -10.84 16.10 4.60
N ARG A 166 -9.81 16.59 3.92
CA ARG A 166 -9.84 16.81 2.48
C ARG A 166 -9.98 15.50 1.71
N LEU A 167 -9.22 14.46 2.08
CA LEU A 167 -9.37 13.12 1.50
C LEU A 167 -10.82 12.63 1.63
N GLN A 168 -11.41 12.72 2.82
CA GLN A 168 -12.79 12.29 3.06
C GLN A 168 -13.80 13.09 2.24
N ILE A 169 -13.61 14.40 2.08
CA ILE A 169 -14.46 15.23 1.22
C ILE A 169 -14.38 14.75 -0.24
N GLU A 170 -13.18 14.45 -0.74
CA GLU A 170 -13.03 13.92 -2.11
C GLU A 170 -13.68 12.53 -2.24
N ILE A 171 -13.54 11.63 -1.26
CA ILE A 171 -14.22 10.32 -1.27
C ILE A 171 -15.75 10.50 -1.32
N LEU A 172 -16.30 11.42 -0.52
CA LEU A 172 -17.74 11.68 -0.43
C LEU A 172 -18.34 12.31 -1.70
N ARG A 173 -17.53 12.93 -2.55
CA ARG A 173 -18.00 13.48 -3.83
C ARG A 173 -18.41 12.38 -4.80
N ASP A 174 -17.67 11.27 -4.79
CA ASP A 174 -17.80 10.18 -5.75
C ASP A 174 -18.37 8.88 -5.14
N SER A 175 -18.66 8.88 -3.84
CA SER A 175 -19.17 7.72 -3.11
C SER A 175 -20.34 8.06 -2.18
N THR A 176 -21.39 7.25 -2.22
CA THR A 176 -22.52 7.31 -1.27
C THR A 176 -22.34 6.38 -0.06
N ASP A 177 -21.19 5.70 0.03
CA ASP A 177 -20.89 4.73 1.09
C ASP A 177 -20.74 5.41 2.46
N GLN A 178 -21.74 5.19 3.31
CA GLN A 178 -21.82 5.75 4.67
C GLN A 178 -20.78 5.16 5.63
N SER A 179 -20.10 4.07 5.27
CA SER A 179 -19.08 3.46 6.12
C SER A 179 -17.91 4.41 6.39
N ILE A 180 -17.71 5.45 5.59
CA ILE A 180 -16.71 6.51 5.84
C ILE A 180 -16.86 7.19 7.22
N LEU A 181 -17.99 7.02 7.90
CA LEU A 181 -18.22 7.54 9.26
C LEU A 181 -17.92 6.50 10.38
N ALA A 182 -17.54 5.28 10.01
CA ALA A 182 -17.45 4.12 10.91
C ALA A 182 -16.12 3.36 10.80
N TRP A 183 -15.03 4.03 10.39
CA TRP A 183 -13.71 3.43 10.15
C TRP A 183 -12.73 3.63 11.30
#